data_AF-A0A8C9RUR2-F1
#
_entry.id   AF-A0A8C9RUR2-F1
#
_cell.length_a   1.000
_cell.length_b   1.000
_cell.length_c   1.000
_cell.angle_alpha   90.00
_cell.angle_beta   90.00
_cell.angle_gamma   90.00
#
_symmetry.space_group_name_H-M   'P 1'
#
loop_
_entity.id
_entity.type
_entity.pdbx_description
1 polymer ?
#
loop_
_entity_poly.entity_id
_entity_poly.type
_entity_poly.pdbx_seq_one_letter_code
_entity_poly.pdbx_strand_id
1 'polypeptide(L)'
;IEIFLLRFNVLFPPSPEREQEIPPEVLRQRELKWLDMLKNWDKWMLRKHKKVKLRCQKGIPPSLRGRAWLYLSGAKVKKEQNKEKFQELDAQPGDPKWMDVIEKDLHRQFPFHEMFVARGGHGQQDLYRVLKAYTLYRPDEGYCQAQAPIAAVLLMHMPAEDAFWGLVQICEKYLPGYYSAGLEAIQLDGEILFSLLRRVSPVAHRHLGKHEINPVLYMTEWFMCAFSRTLPWASVLRVWDMFFCEGVKIIFRVGLVLLKCMLGSQEKLKDCQGQYETIERLRALESQYMQEGFLVREMLEVPISEHDIEKEHNKQLKRWKETRGELTYKSPPRMHGAKAIMEAEPPSHQDLRQAPTIILNLPLEQNSSTEQPENTEDNKDKKSKDRRESKKSKEDKKQKLNKKKSAKNRKVSKEIPNPYALPSDPMPLLTDSPLHESNQSLSSTEQDTYL
;
A
#
# COMPACT_ATOMS: atom_id res chain seq x y z
N ILE A 1 -13.00 5.15 -15.70
CA ILE A 1 -12.37 3.85 -15.33
C ILE A 1 -11.84 3.17 -16.59
N GLU A 2 -12.65 2.96 -17.63
CA GLU A 2 -12.18 2.44 -18.95
C GLU A 2 -11.14 3.33 -19.63
N ILE A 3 -11.28 4.66 -19.58
CA ILE A 3 -10.27 5.60 -20.13
C ILE A 3 -8.94 5.53 -19.37
N PHE A 4 -8.96 5.16 -18.09
CA PHE A 4 -7.74 5.01 -17.27
C PHE A 4 -7.04 3.67 -17.55
N LEU A 5 -7.81 2.60 -17.82
CA LEU A 5 -7.27 1.30 -18.21
C LEU A 5 -6.72 1.31 -19.65
N LEU A 6 -7.40 1.99 -20.58
CA LEU A 6 -6.96 2.12 -21.97
C LEU A 6 -5.71 2.99 -22.14
N ARG A 7 -5.50 4.00 -21.28
CA ARG A 7 -4.27 4.83 -21.29
C ARG A 7 -3.07 4.17 -20.61
N PHE A 8 -3.30 3.21 -19.71
CA PHE A 8 -2.23 2.49 -19.00
C PHE A 8 -1.48 1.49 -19.90
N ASN A 9 -2.18 0.84 -20.84
CA ASN A 9 -1.59 -0.13 -21.80
C ASN A 9 -0.67 0.51 -22.86
N VAL A 10 -0.64 1.85 -22.97
CA VAL A 10 0.13 2.56 -24.01
C VAL A 10 1.57 2.87 -23.55
N LEU A 11 1.83 2.92 -22.24
CA LEU A 11 3.15 3.33 -21.69
C LEU A 11 3.99 2.17 -21.14
N PHE A 12 3.40 0.99 -20.99
CA PHE A 12 4.09 -0.26 -20.74
C PHE A 12 3.47 -1.30 -21.67
N PRO A 13 4.07 -1.57 -22.85
CA PRO A 13 3.50 -2.55 -23.76
C PRO A 13 3.43 -3.90 -23.03
N PRO A 14 2.29 -4.61 -23.08
CA PRO A 14 2.20 -5.92 -22.47
C PRO A 14 3.29 -6.82 -23.06
N SER A 15 3.96 -7.58 -22.20
CA SER A 15 4.72 -8.73 -22.65
C SER A 15 3.77 -9.63 -23.47
N PRO A 16 4.25 -10.32 -24.53
CA PRO A 16 3.40 -11.12 -25.42
C PRO A 16 2.77 -12.37 -24.74
N GLU A 17 2.89 -12.50 -23.43
CA GLU A 17 2.16 -13.49 -22.63
C GLU A 17 0.80 -12.89 -22.27
N ARG A 18 -0.27 -13.40 -22.89
CA ARG A 18 -1.67 -13.06 -22.57
C ARG A 18 -1.89 -13.10 -21.06
N GLU A 19 -1.86 -11.93 -20.41
CA GLU A 19 -2.39 -11.77 -19.07
C GLU A 19 -3.85 -12.24 -19.15
N GLN A 20 -4.19 -13.30 -18.40
CA GLN A 20 -5.57 -13.72 -18.27
C GLN A 20 -6.32 -12.59 -17.56
N GLU A 21 -6.87 -11.65 -18.33
CA GLU A 21 -7.64 -10.53 -17.79
C GLU A 21 -8.73 -11.09 -16.89
N ILE A 22 -8.67 -10.70 -15.61
CA ILE A 22 -9.64 -11.15 -14.62
C ILE A 22 -11.01 -10.66 -15.08
N PRO A 23 -12.02 -11.55 -15.22
CA PRO A 23 -13.33 -11.14 -15.71
C PRO A 23 -13.89 -9.95 -14.91
N PRO A 24 -14.47 -8.93 -15.57
CA PRO A 24 -14.94 -7.71 -14.89
C PRO A 24 -15.90 -7.97 -13.72
N GLU A 25 -16.74 -9.00 -13.83
CA GLU A 25 -17.64 -9.41 -12.75
C GLU A 25 -16.87 -9.92 -11.52
N VAL A 26 -15.79 -10.67 -11.72
CA VAL A 26 -14.92 -11.12 -10.62
C VAL A 26 -14.23 -9.93 -9.96
N LEU A 27 -13.78 -8.93 -10.74
CA LEU A 27 -13.21 -7.70 -10.21
C LEU A 27 -14.23 -6.93 -9.37
N ARG A 28 -15.44 -6.72 -9.87
CA ARG A 28 -16.54 -6.05 -9.15
C ARG A 28 -16.87 -6.75 -7.83
N GLN A 29 -16.93 -8.09 -7.83
CA GLN A 29 -17.13 -8.85 -6.60
C GLN A 29 -15.98 -8.70 -5.60
N ARG A 30 -14.73 -8.59 -6.08
CA ARG A 30 -13.57 -8.30 -5.22
C ARG A 30 -13.66 -6.89 -4.64
N GLU A 31 -14.09 -5.90 -5.44
CA GLU A 31 -14.29 -4.52 -4.98
C GLU A 31 -15.33 -4.43 -3.86
N LEU A 32 -16.51 -5.03 -4.04
CA LEU A 32 -17.56 -5.06 -3.01
C LEU A 32 -17.06 -5.69 -1.70
N LYS A 33 -16.27 -6.76 -1.81
CA LYS A 33 -15.65 -7.42 -0.66
C LYS A 33 -14.62 -6.52 0.05
N TRP A 34 -13.87 -5.69 -0.69
CA TRP A 34 -12.92 -4.73 -0.14
C TRP A 34 -13.62 -3.52 0.48
N LEU A 35 -14.68 -3.01 -0.14
CA LEU A 35 -15.50 -1.93 0.42
C LEU A 35 -16.12 -2.33 1.78
N ASP A 36 -16.63 -3.56 1.90
CA ASP A 36 -17.12 -4.10 3.19
C ASP A 36 -16.01 -4.15 4.26
N MET A 37 -14.78 -4.52 3.86
CA MET A 37 -13.64 -4.51 4.79
C MET A 37 -13.29 -3.10 5.25
N LEU A 38 -13.14 -2.16 4.32
CA LEU A 38 -12.77 -0.78 4.63
C LEU A 38 -13.83 -0.06 5.47
N LYS A 39 -15.12 -0.42 5.31
CA LYS A 39 -16.22 0.12 6.12
C LYS A 39 -16.16 -0.36 7.58
N ASN A 40 -15.63 -1.56 7.81
CA ASN A 40 -15.59 -2.20 9.13
C ASN A 40 -14.15 -2.59 9.51
N TRP A 41 -13.19 -1.70 9.24
CA TRP A 41 -11.77 -2.03 9.19
C TRP A 41 -11.23 -2.63 10.47
N ASP A 42 -11.48 -1.97 11.59
CA ASP A 42 -11.13 -2.35 12.96
C ASP A 42 -11.63 -3.76 13.31
N LYS A 43 -12.89 -4.09 13.01
CA LYS A 43 -13.43 -5.46 13.18
C LYS A 43 -12.69 -6.47 12.31
N TRP A 44 -12.39 -6.13 11.06
CA TRP A 44 -11.70 -7.04 10.13
C TRP A 44 -10.25 -7.29 10.53
N MET A 45 -9.53 -6.27 10.97
CA MET A 45 -8.16 -6.38 11.43
C MET A 45 -8.06 -7.13 12.78
N LEU A 46 -8.99 -6.90 13.71
CA LEU A 46 -9.00 -7.61 15.00
C LEU A 46 -9.38 -9.08 14.87
N ARG A 47 -10.44 -9.40 14.13
CA ARG A 47 -11.05 -10.76 14.14
C ARG A 47 -10.80 -11.58 12.87
N LYS A 48 -10.43 -10.93 11.77
CA LYS A 48 -10.37 -11.56 10.44
C LYS A 48 -9.09 -11.22 9.67
N HIS A 49 -8.00 -10.85 10.36
CA HIS A 49 -6.73 -10.46 9.74
C HIS A 49 -6.20 -11.50 8.73
N LYS A 50 -6.30 -12.80 9.05
CA LYS A 50 -5.89 -13.88 8.12
C LYS A 50 -6.60 -13.80 6.77
N LYS A 51 -7.87 -13.37 6.76
CA LYS A 51 -8.67 -13.21 5.53
C LYS A 51 -8.33 -11.91 4.79
N VAL A 52 -7.97 -10.84 5.52
CA VAL A 52 -7.42 -9.61 4.91
C VAL A 52 -6.11 -9.93 4.20
N LYS A 53 -5.18 -10.59 4.90
CA LYS A 53 -3.92 -11.10 4.33
C LYS A 53 -4.14 -11.91 3.05
N LEU A 54 -5.02 -12.92 3.08
CA LEU A 54 -5.33 -13.71 1.88
C LEU A 54 -5.88 -12.86 0.72
N ARG A 55 -6.60 -11.77 1.01
CA ARG A 55 -7.10 -10.87 -0.03
C ARG A 55 -6.00 -9.99 -0.61
N CYS A 56 -5.04 -9.53 0.20
CA CYS A 56 -3.83 -8.86 -0.30
C CYS A 56 -3.00 -9.79 -1.20
N GLN A 57 -2.86 -11.06 -0.81
CA GLN A 57 -2.17 -12.09 -1.60
C GLN A 57 -2.88 -12.44 -2.91
N LYS A 58 -4.18 -12.15 -3.03
CA LYS A 58 -4.95 -12.35 -4.28
C LYS A 58 -4.98 -11.16 -5.22
N GLY A 59 -4.58 -9.97 -4.76
CA GLY A 59 -4.73 -8.73 -5.53
C GLY A 59 -5.74 -7.78 -4.90
N ILE A 60 -5.29 -6.58 -4.58
CA ILE A 60 -6.19 -5.47 -4.27
C ILE A 60 -6.71 -4.90 -5.61
N PRO A 61 -8.03 -4.72 -5.78
CA PRO A 61 -8.58 -4.09 -6.97
C PRO A 61 -7.94 -2.71 -7.22
N PRO A 62 -7.57 -2.37 -8.47
CA PRO A 62 -6.91 -1.10 -8.78
C PRO A 62 -7.66 0.13 -8.25
N SER A 63 -8.98 0.14 -8.38
CA SER A 63 -9.88 1.21 -7.93
C SER A 63 -9.86 1.47 -6.41
N LEU A 64 -9.43 0.49 -5.61
CA LEU A 64 -9.42 0.56 -4.16
C LEU A 64 -8.02 0.56 -3.56
N ARG A 65 -6.98 0.47 -4.40
CA ARG A 65 -5.59 0.30 -3.95
C ARG A 65 -5.12 1.46 -3.08
N GLY A 66 -5.30 2.70 -3.53
CA GLY A 66 -4.91 3.89 -2.75
C GLY A 66 -5.54 3.90 -1.36
N ARG A 67 -6.86 3.64 -1.29
CA ARG A 67 -7.58 3.54 -0.01
C ARG A 67 -7.10 2.37 0.84
N ALA A 68 -6.95 1.19 0.26
CA ALA A 68 -6.54 0.00 0.99
C ALA A 68 -5.12 0.14 1.56
N TRP A 69 -4.18 0.67 0.77
CA TRP A 69 -2.82 0.95 1.22
C TRP A 69 -2.79 1.97 2.35
N LEU A 70 -3.58 3.05 2.27
CA LEU A 70 -3.69 4.04 3.33
C LEU A 70 -4.17 3.45 4.67
N TYR A 71 -5.09 2.49 4.62
CA TYR A 71 -5.58 1.76 5.80
C TYR A 71 -4.59 0.71 6.31
N LEU A 72 -3.98 -0.06 5.40
CA LEU A 72 -3.01 -1.11 5.74
C LEU A 72 -1.73 -0.53 6.35
N SER A 73 -1.26 0.62 5.85
CA SER A 73 -0.05 1.28 6.35
C SER A 73 -0.23 1.96 7.69
N GLY A 74 -1.47 2.14 8.17
CA GLY A 74 -1.78 2.99 9.32
C GLY A 74 -1.77 4.49 8.99
N ALA A 75 -1.45 4.88 7.76
CA ALA A 75 -1.38 6.28 7.35
C ALA A 75 -2.73 7.01 7.49
N LYS A 76 -3.87 6.31 7.29
CA LYS A 76 -5.20 6.89 7.53
C LYS A 76 -5.33 7.42 8.96
N VAL A 77 -4.88 6.64 9.94
CA VAL A 77 -4.97 6.97 11.36
C VAL A 77 -4.03 8.12 11.67
N LYS A 78 -2.79 8.03 11.19
CA LYS A 78 -1.77 9.07 11.38
C LYS A 78 -2.23 10.42 10.81
N LYS A 79 -2.83 10.41 9.62
CA LYS A 79 -3.42 11.60 8.99
C LYS A 79 -4.50 12.24 9.86
N GLU A 80 -5.47 11.46 10.35
CA GLU A 80 -6.57 12.00 11.17
C GLU A 80 -6.10 12.58 12.51
N GLN A 81 -5.00 12.04 13.06
CA GLN A 81 -4.38 12.54 14.29
C GLN A 81 -3.57 13.82 14.06
N ASN A 82 -3.23 14.15 12.81
CA ASN A 82 -2.36 15.26 12.43
C ASN A 82 -3.02 16.10 11.32
N LYS A 83 -4.27 16.50 11.55
CA LYS A 83 -5.04 17.32 10.59
C LYS A 83 -4.28 18.60 10.26
N GLU A 84 -4.34 18.98 8.98
CA GLU A 84 -3.71 20.20 8.44
C GLU A 84 -2.18 20.22 8.46
N LYS A 85 -1.52 19.20 9.05
CA LYS A 85 -0.07 19.20 9.21
C LYS A 85 0.67 19.16 7.88
N PHE A 86 0.15 18.43 6.89
CA PHE A 86 0.76 18.40 5.56
C PHE A 86 0.69 19.78 4.90
N GLN A 87 -0.44 20.45 5.00
CA GLN A 87 -0.66 21.79 4.44
C GLN A 87 0.25 22.83 5.13
N GLU A 88 0.41 22.72 6.46
CA GLU A 88 1.34 23.53 7.24
C GLU A 88 2.80 23.36 6.75
N LEU A 89 3.25 22.13 6.55
CA LEU A 89 4.60 21.82 6.08
C LEU A 89 4.80 22.22 4.62
N ASP A 90 3.79 22.04 3.77
CA ASP A 90 3.86 22.42 2.37
C ASP A 90 3.90 23.95 2.19
N ALA A 91 3.27 24.72 3.07
CA ALA A 91 3.36 26.17 3.07
C ALA A 91 4.72 26.71 3.55
N GLN A 92 5.49 25.90 4.31
CA GLN A 92 6.80 26.30 4.82
C GLN A 92 7.88 26.23 3.75
N PRO A 93 8.88 27.12 3.79
CA PRO A 93 10.07 27.00 2.95
C PRO A 93 10.87 25.76 3.36
N GLY A 94 11.32 24.98 2.36
CA GLY A 94 12.22 23.85 2.59
C GLY A 94 13.68 24.31 2.82
N ASP A 95 14.49 23.42 3.40
CA ASP A 95 15.94 23.63 3.46
C ASP A 95 16.52 23.60 2.03
N PRO A 96 17.21 24.66 1.56
CA PRO A 96 17.79 24.73 0.22
C PRO A 96 18.66 23.52 -0.13
N LYS A 97 19.38 22.95 0.85
CA LYS A 97 20.19 21.75 0.67
C LYS A 97 19.37 20.59 0.11
N TRP A 98 18.16 20.39 0.63
CA TRP A 98 17.30 19.28 0.21
C TRP A 98 16.52 19.62 -1.06
N MET A 99 16.09 20.88 -1.21
CA MET A 99 15.30 21.29 -2.37
C MET A 99 16.09 21.09 -3.67
N ASP A 100 17.36 21.48 -3.70
CA ASP A 100 18.24 21.28 -4.86
C ASP A 100 18.39 19.81 -5.25
N VAL A 101 18.46 18.92 -4.27
CA VAL A 101 18.61 17.47 -4.50
C VAL A 101 17.30 16.88 -4.98
N ILE A 102 16.17 17.27 -4.37
CA ILE A 102 14.83 16.82 -4.76
C ILE A 102 14.56 17.22 -6.21
N GLU A 103 14.76 18.48 -6.58
CA GLU A 103 14.50 18.97 -7.95
C GLU A 103 15.32 18.22 -9.02
N LYS A 104 16.58 17.91 -8.70
CA LYS A 104 17.44 17.07 -9.54
C LYS A 104 17.00 15.62 -9.60
N ASP A 105 16.18 15.12 -8.67
CA ASP A 105 15.72 13.75 -8.70
C ASP A 105 14.35 13.58 -9.34
N LEU A 106 13.49 14.61 -9.30
CA LEU A 106 12.13 14.58 -9.87
C LEU A 106 12.10 14.08 -11.32
N HIS A 107 13.01 14.60 -12.16
CA HIS A 107 13.03 14.27 -13.59
C HIS A 107 13.46 12.83 -13.90
N ARG A 108 14.05 12.12 -12.92
CA ARG A 108 14.50 10.73 -13.07
C ARG A 108 13.49 9.73 -12.54
N GLN A 109 12.41 10.19 -11.89
CA GLN A 109 11.38 9.31 -11.31
C GLN A 109 10.29 9.02 -12.34
N PHE A 110 10.27 7.77 -12.83
CA PHE A 110 9.28 7.30 -13.81
C PHE A 110 9.12 8.26 -15.01
N PRO A 111 10.21 8.60 -15.72
CA PRO A 111 10.23 9.69 -16.71
C PRO A 111 9.27 9.47 -17.89
N PHE A 112 8.88 8.22 -18.15
CA PHE A 112 7.96 7.84 -19.22
C PHE A 112 6.50 7.74 -18.77
N HIS A 113 6.21 7.91 -17.48
CA HIS A 113 4.86 7.80 -16.95
C HIS A 113 4.07 9.11 -17.15
N GLU A 114 2.81 9.05 -17.62
CA GLU A 114 1.98 10.21 -17.97
C GLU A 114 1.91 11.27 -16.84
N MET A 115 1.87 10.81 -15.59
CA MET A 115 1.85 11.70 -14.42
C MET A 115 3.15 12.50 -14.23
N PHE A 116 4.31 11.98 -14.63
CA PHE A 116 5.63 12.54 -14.32
C PHE A 116 6.43 13.01 -15.55
N VAL A 117 5.98 12.69 -16.76
CA VAL A 117 6.66 13.01 -18.02
C VAL A 117 6.76 14.53 -18.27
N ALA A 118 5.73 15.29 -17.90
CA ALA A 118 5.72 16.73 -18.09
C ALA A 118 6.62 17.41 -17.04
N ARG A 119 7.72 18.02 -17.51
CA ARG A 119 8.62 18.78 -16.65
C ARG A 119 7.88 19.95 -15.99
N GLY A 120 7.88 19.99 -14.67
CA GLY A 120 7.11 20.97 -13.90
C GLY A 120 5.60 20.78 -13.97
N GLY A 121 5.11 19.66 -14.49
CA GLY A 121 3.68 19.31 -14.49
C GLY A 121 3.18 18.93 -13.09
N HIS A 122 1.86 18.76 -12.96
CA HIS A 122 1.21 18.53 -11.67
C HIS A 122 1.78 17.35 -10.88
N GLY A 123 2.11 16.23 -11.53
CA GLY A 123 2.68 15.08 -10.81
C GLY A 123 4.09 15.34 -10.26
N GLN A 124 4.96 16.04 -10.99
CA GLN A 124 6.27 16.45 -10.46
C GLN A 124 6.12 17.46 -9.32
N GLN A 125 5.14 18.38 -9.41
CA GLN A 125 4.83 19.33 -8.34
C GLN A 125 4.34 18.60 -7.09
N ASP A 126 3.42 17.65 -7.20
CA ASP A 126 2.94 16.88 -6.06
C ASP A 126 4.05 16.01 -5.45
N LEU A 127 4.93 15.43 -6.28
CA LEU A 127 6.11 14.70 -5.80
C LEU A 127 7.06 15.61 -5.03
N TYR A 128 7.33 16.81 -5.54
CA TYR A 128 8.13 17.82 -4.85
C TYR A 128 7.51 18.18 -3.50
N ARG A 129 6.20 18.46 -3.46
CA ARG A 129 5.47 18.83 -2.24
C ARG A 129 5.56 17.73 -1.17
N VAL A 130 5.35 16.48 -1.55
CA VAL A 130 5.44 15.32 -0.66
C VAL A 130 6.86 15.17 -0.08
N LEU A 131 7.89 15.21 -0.93
CA LEU A 131 9.27 15.02 -0.51
C LEU A 131 9.76 16.20 0.35
N LYS A 132 9.45 17.45 -0.04
CA LYS A 132 9.74 18.64 0.76
C LYS A 132 9.10 18.54 2.14
N ALA A 133 7.80 18.27 2.19
CA ALA A 133 7.08 18.13 3.46
C ALA A 133 7.69 17.03 4.34
N TYR A 134 8.15 15.91 3.75
CA TYR A 134 8.87 14.88 4.49
C TYR A 134 10.16 15.41 5.13
N THR A 135 10.98 16.17 4.40
CA THR A 135 12.23 16.72 4.97
C THR A 135 11.98 17.68 6.13
N LEU A 136 10.88 18.42 6.10
CA LEU A 136 10.48 19.32 7.18
C LEU A 136 9.87 18.54 8.37
N TYR A 137 9.19 17.42 8.10
CA TYR A 137 8.65 16.55 9.13
C TYR A 137 9.74 15.71 9.84
N ARG A 138 10.79 15.31 9.12
CA ARG A 138 11.95 14.53 9.62
C ARG A 138 13.28 15.21 9.25
N PRO A 139 13.60 16.38 9.85
CA PRO A 139 14.81 17.13 9.51
C PRO A 139 16.10 16.34 9.81
N ASP A 140 16.09 15.48 10.82
CA ASP A 140 17.24 14.64 11.21
C ASP A 140 17.61 13.59 10.15
N GLU A 141 16.62 13.09 9.40
CA GLU A 141 16.85 12.16 8.28
C GLU A 141 17.06 12.92 6.96
N GLY A 142 16.32 14.00 6.76
CA GLY A 142 16.36 14.79 5.54
C GLY A 142 15.80 14.03 4.34
N TYR A 143 16.43 14.21 3.18
CA TYR A 143 16.05 13.54 1.93
C TYR A 143 17.10 12.53 1.47
N CYS A 144 16.66 11.30 1.23
CA CYS A 144 17.40 10.25 0.57
C CYS A 144 16.78 9.96 -0.80
N GLN A 145 17.59 9.87 -1.85
CA GLN A 145 17.12 9.70 -3.24
C GLN A 145 16.20 8.49 -3.44
N ALA A 146 16.38 7.44 -2.63
CA ALA A 146 15.55 6.25 -2.68
C ALA A 146 14.10 6.47 -2.17
N GLN A 147 13.78 7.62 -1.58
CA GLN A 147 12.42 7.97 -1.17
C GLN A 147 11.57 8.45 -2.34
N ALA A 148 12.16 9.05 -3.37
CA ALA A 148 11.41 9.57 -4.52
C ALA A 148 10.63 8.49 -5.27
N PRO A 149 11.21 7.31 -5.57
CA PRO A 149 10.46 6.20 -6.15
C PRO A 149 9.29 5.75 -5.27
N ILE A 150 9.48 5.70 -3.94
CA ILE A 150 8.43 5.31 -2.99
C ILE A 150 7.27 6.32 -3.04
N ALA A 151 7.58 7.61 -2.95
CA ALA A 151 6.60 8.69 -2.99
C ALA A 151 5.85 8.73 -4.33
N ALA A 152 6.54 8.50 -5.45
CA ALA A 152 5.94 8.46 -6.78
C ALA A 152 4.93 7.30 -6.91
N VAL A 153 5.26 6.08 -6.45
CA VAL A 153 4.33 4.94 -6.45
C VAL A 153 3.07 5.23 -5.63
N LEU A 154 3.22 5.92 -4.49
CA LEU A 154 2.08 6.34 -3.67
C LEU A 154 1.22 7.36 -4.43
N LEU A 155 1.82 8.40 -5.00
CA LEU A 155 1.12 9.45 -5.76
C LEU A 155 0.34 8.92 -6.97
N MET A 156 0.81 7.84 -7.60
CA MET A 156 0.06 7.18 -8.66
C MET A 156 -1.29 6.60 -8.20
N HIS A 157 -1.49 6.43 -6.89
CA HIS A 157 -2.68 5.78 -6.32
C HIS A 157 -3.46 6.63 -5.32
N MET A 158 -2.88 7.72 -4.80
CA MET A 158 -3.52 8.55 -3.78
C MET A 158 -3.07 10.02 -3.88
N PRO A 159 -3.88 10.97 -3.36
CA PRO A 159 -3.52 12.39 -3.33
C PRO A 159 -2.24 12.67 -2.53
N ALA A 160 -1.63 13.84 -2.76
CA ALA A 160 -0.36 14.23 -2.15
C ALA A 160 -0.32 14.09 -0.61
N GLU A 161 -1.35 14.53 0.10
CA GLU A 161 -1.39 14.40 1.57
C GLU A 161 -1.41 12.92 2.02
N ASP A 162 -2.17 12.08 1.33
CA ASP A 162 -2.26 10.65 1.64
C ASP A 162 -0.91 9.96 1.34
N ALA A 163 -0.26 10.35 0.22
CA ALA A 163 1.06 9.86 -0.16
C ALA A 163 2.14 10.30 0.83
N PHE A 164 2.08 11.53 1.34
CA PHE A 164 2.95 12.02 2.41
C PHE A 164 2.84 11.14 3.66
N TRP A 165 1.63 10.89 4.16
CA TRP A 165 1.46 10.03 5.33
C TRP A 165 1.83 8.57 5.06
N GLY A 166 1.61 8.08 3.84
CA GLY A 166 2.09 6.77 3.39
C GLY A 166 3.62 6.67 3.45
N LEU A 167 4.32 7.68 2.94
CA LEU A 167 5.79 7.76 2.98
C LEU A 167 6.29 7.80 4.42
N VAL A 168 5.69 8.64 5.27
CA VAL A 168 6.02 8.71 6.71
C VAL A 168 5.90 7.33 7.37
N GLN A 169 4.80 6.61 7.14
CA GLN A 169 4.62 5.27 7.71
C GLN A 169 5.67 4.28 7.19
N ILE A 170 5.99 4.31 5.89
CA ILE A 170 7.02 3.44 5.31
C ILE A 170 8.37 3.69 5.99
N CYS A 171 8.79 4.95 6.09
CA CYS A 171 10.09 5.31 6.66
C CYS A 171 10.16 5.05 8.18
N GLU A 172 9.13 5.40 8.94
CA GLU A 172 9.16 5.30 10.41
C GLU A 172 8.83 3.89 10.93
N LYS A 173 7.89 3.19 10.29
CA LYS A 173 7.35 1.92 10.81
C LYS A 173 7.87 0.71 10.07
N TYR A 174 7.92 0.74 8.74
CA TYR A 174 8.28 -0.45 7.97
C TYR A 174 9.78 -0.59 7.75
N LEU A 175 10.45 0.51 7.39
CA LEU A 175 11.86 0.57 6.98
C LEU A 175 12.68 1.54 7.86
N PRO A 176 12.57 1.47 9.20
CA PRO A 176 13.27 2.41 10.08
C PRO A 176 14.79 2.32 9.88
N GLY A 177 15.44 3.48 9.79
CA GLY A 177 16.89 3.61 9.64
C GLY A 177 17.43 3.42 8.22
N TYR A 178 16.61 3.01 7.25
CA TYR A 178 17.05 2.76 5.87
C TYR A 178 17.63 4.01 5.19
N TYR A 179 17.05 5.17 5.47
CA TYR A 179 17.36 6.43 4.79
C TYR A 179 18.37 7.29 5.55
N SER A 180 19.04 6.73 6.56
CA SER A 180 20.12 7.41 7.30
C SER A 180 21.44 7.42 6.52
N ALA A 181 22.30 8.41 6.78
CA ALA A 181 23.53 8.66 6.01
C ALA A 181 24.53 7.48 5.97
N GLY A 182 24.53 6.60 6.98
CA GLY A 182 25.43 5.44 7.07
C GLY A 182 24.91 4.15 6.44
N LEU A 183 23.62 4.11 6.04
CA LEU A 183 22.94 2.92 5.51
C LEU A 183 23.10 1.67 6.41
N GLU A 184 23.34 1.83 7.71
CA GLU A 184 23.64 0.72 8.62
C GLU A 184 22.48 -0.28 8.69
N ALA A 185 21.24 0.21 8.65
CA ALA A 185 20.05 -0.63 8.60
C ALA A 185 20.02 -1.52 7.34
N ILE A 186 20.44 -0.99 6.19
CA ILE A 186 20.54 -1.74 4.92
C ILE A 186 21.66 -2.77 4.98
N GLN A 187 22.83 -2.38 5.52
CA GLN A 187 23.94 -3.31 5.70
C GLN A 187 23.54 -4.49 6.60
N LEU A 188 22.89 -4.20 7.73
CA LEU A 188 22.38 -5.21 8.65
C LEU A 188 21.34 -6.13 7.98
N ASP A 189 20.40 -5.55 7.23
CA ASP A 189 19.41 -6.33 6.50
C ASP A 189 20.04 -7.16 5.36
N GLY A 190 21.19 -6.73 4.83
CA GLY A 190 21.99 -7.53 3.91
C GLY A 190 22.58 -8.77 4.54
N GLU A 191 23.12 -8.65 5.75
CA GLU A 191 23.61 -9.81 6.51
C GLU A 191 22.47 -10.78 6.87
N ILE A 192 21.28 -10.25 7.17
CA ILE A 192 20.07 -11.06 7.38
C ILE A 192 19.68 -11.78 6.09
N LEU A 193 19.60 -11.07 4.96
CA LEU A 193 19.24 -11.64 3.66
C LEU A 193 20.20 -12.77 3.28
N PHE A 194 21.50 -12.52 3.38
CA PHE A 194 22.54 -13.51 3.11
C PHE A 194 22.39 -14.73 4.03
N SER A 195 22.17 -14.53 5.32
CA SER A 195 21.99 -15.63 6.28
C SER A 195 20.75 -16.48 5.98
N LEU A 196 19.63 -15.85 5.60
CA LEU A 196 18.39 -16.52 5.21
C LEU A 196 18.52 -17.26 3.87
N LEU A 197 19.35 -16.76 2.95
CA LEU A 197 19.62 -17.39 1.66
C LEU A 197 20.14 -18.82 1.82
N ARG A 198 20.90 -19.12 2.88
CA ARG A 198 21.37 -20.48 3.17
C ARG A 198 20.25 -21.51 3.21
N ARG A 199 19.06 -21.13 3.71
CA ARG A 199 17.88 -22.01 3.81
C ARG A 199 17.12 -22.12 2.48
N VAL A 200 17.08 -21.05 1.70
CA VAL A 200 16.30 -20.98 0.45
C VAL A 200 17.09 -21.51 -0.76
N SER A 201 18.37 -21.18 -0.83
CA SER A 201 19.30 -21.61 -1.88
C SER A 201 20.71 -21.75 -1.30
N PRO A 202 21.06 -22.95 -0.79
CA PRO A 202 22.41 -23.24 -0.32
C PRO A 202 23.48 -23.06 -1.40
N VAL A 203 23.12 -23.28 -2.68
CA VAL A 203 24.00 -23.11 -3.83
C VAL A 203 24.37 -21.63 -4.00
N ALA A 204 23.39 -20.74 -4.06
CA ALA A 204 23.62 -19.30 -4.18
C ALA A 204 24.39 -18.76 -2.96
N HIS A 205 24.03 -19.18 -1.74
CA HIS A 205 24.73 -18.77 -0.52
C HIS A 205 26.22 -19.14 -0.56
N ARG A 206 26.57 -20.38 -0.94
CA ARG A 206 27.97 -20.81 -1.04
C ARG A 206 28.72 -20.01 -2.10
N HIS A 207 28.10 -19.74 -3.23
CA HIS A 207 28.70 -18.97 -4.32
C HIS A 207 29.04 -17.54 -3.88
N LEU A 208 28.05 -16.82 -3.37
CA LEU A 208 28.24 -15.45 -2.87
C LEU A 208 29.26 -15.39 -1.73
N GLY A 209 29.26 -16.37 -0.82
CA GLY A 209 30.24 -16.44 0.26
C GLY A 209 31.66 -16.76 -0.22
N LYS A 210 31.81 -17.65 -1.20
CA LYS A 210 33.12 -18.01 -1.80
C LYS A 210 33.80 -16.80 -2.46
N HIS A 211 33.01 -15.94 -3.10
CA HIS A 211 33.49 -14.75 -3.79
C HIS A 211 33.38 -13.47 -2.94
N GLU A 212 33.09 -13.60 -1.64
CA GLU A 212 33.00 -12.49 -0.67
C GLU A 212 32.10 -11.34 -1.15
N ILE A 213 31.01 -11.67 -1.83
CA ILE A 213 30.13 -10.69 -2.46
C ILE A 213 29.21 -10.08 -1.40
N ASN A 214 29.55 -8.85 -1.00
CA ASN A 214 28.75 -8.11 -0.03
C ASN A 214 27.32 -7.82 -0.56
N PRO A 215 26.26 -8.17 0.17
CA PRO A 215 24.88 -7.94 -0.23
C PRO A 215 24.55 -6.51 -0.67
N VAL A 216 25.18 -5.51 -0.03
CA VAL A 216 24.98 -4.08 -0.32
C VAL A 216 25.24 -3.74 -1.79
N LEU A 217 26.09 -4.51 -2.49
CA LEU A 217 26.44 -4.26 -3.89
C LEU A 217 25.28 -4.50 -4.88
N TYR A 218 24.29 -5.31 -4.51
CA TYR A 218 23.15 -5.65 -5.39
C TYR A 218 21.79 -5.32 -4.78
N MET A 219 21.63 -5.42 -3.45
CA MET A 219 20.30 -5.32 -2.84
C MET A 219 19.88 -3.91 -2.43
N THR A 220 20.82 -2.96 -2.39
CA THR A 220 20.57 -1.61 -1.84
C THR A 220 19.38 -0.95 -2.51
N GLU A 221 19.33 -0.95 -3.85
CA GLU A 221 18.19 -0.44 -4.60
C GLU A 221 16.92 -1.24 -4.32
N TRP A 222 17.00 -2.57 -4.36
CA TRP A 222 15.86 -3.47 -4.16
C TRP A 222 15.13 -3.17 -2.86
N PHE A 223 15.87 -2.97 -1.78
CA PHE A 223 15.32 -2.79 -0.44
C PHE A 223 14.95 -1.33 -0.17
N MET A 224 15.81 -0.37 -0.50
CA MET A 224 15.54 1.05 -0.24
C MET A 224 14.38 1.59 -1.07
N CYS A 225 14.22 1.10 -2.30
CA CYS A 225 13.12 1.47 -3.19
C CYS A 225 11.95 0.47 -3.12
N ALA A 226 11.97 -0.50 -2.20
CA ALA A 226 10.94 -1.55 -2.10
C ALA A 226 10.56 -2.14 -3.48
N PHE A 227 11.59 -2.44 -4.29
CA PHE A 227 11.54 -2.97 -5.64
C PHE A 227 10.84 -2.10 -6.71
N SER A 228 10.44 -0.87 -6.41
CA SER A 228 9.69 0.00 -7.34
C SER A 228 10.46 0.40 -8.60
N ARG A 229 11.80 0.38 -8.55
CA ARG A 229 12.67 0.64 -9.70
C ARG A 229 13.14 -0.62 -10.43
N THR A 230 12.92 -1.78 -9.83
CA THR A 230 13.53 -3.03 -10.27
C THR A 230 12.51 -3.95 -10.96
N LEU A 231 11.29 -4.04 -10.42
CA LEU A 231 10.27 -4.95 -10.92
C LEU A 231 9.37 -4.28 -11.98
N PRO A 232 8.80 -5.06 -12.92
CA PRO A 232 7.68 -4.63 -13.75
C PRO A 232 6.52 -4.13 -12.90
N TRP A 233 5.76 -3.17 -13.45
CA TRP A 233 4.72 -2.47 -12.69
C TRP A 233 3.69 -3.39 -12.03
N ALA A 234 3.16 -4.36 -12.76
CA ALA A 234 2.20 -5.34 -12.24
C ALA A 234 2.76 -6.05 -10.99
N SER A 235 4.02 -6.48 -11.03
CA SER A 235 4.71 -7.11 -9.90
C SER A 235 4.94 -6.16 -8.73
N VAL A 236 5.32 -4.89 -8.97
CA VAL A 236 5.46 -3.87 -7.92
C VAL A 236 4.16 -3.75 -7.13
N LEU A 237 3.02 -3.64 -7.82
CA LEU A 237 1.71 -3.53 -7.18
C LEU A 237 1.40 -4.73 -6.27
N ARG A 238 1.71 -5.94 -6.72
CA ARG A 238 1.48 -7.15 -5.92
C ARG A 238 2.39 -7.22 -4.71
N VAL A 239 3.67 -6.89 -4.87
CA VAL A 239 4.63 -6.82 -3.77
C VAL A 239 4.15 -5.80 -2.74
N TRP A 240 3.70 -4.63 -3.16
CA TRP A 240 3.23 -3.57 -2.27
C TRP A 240 1.92 -3.91 -1.54
N ASP A 241 0.96 -4.53 -2.23
CA ASP A 241 -0.28 -5.05 -1.61
C ASP A 241 0.03 -5.98 -0.41
N MET A 242 1.03 -6.84 -0.56
CA MET A 242 1.45 -7.78 0.48
C MET A 242 2.36 -7.10 1.51
N PHE A 243 3.28 -6.23 1.09
CA PHE A 243 4.19 -5.49 1.96
C PHE A 243 3.46 -4.66 3.01
N PHE A 244 2.43 -3.90 2.64
CA PHE A 244 1.66 -3.13 3.63
C PHE A 244 0.94 -4.04 4.64
N CYS A 245 0.39 -5.16 4.20
CA CYS A 245 -0.33 -6.08 5.09
C CYS A 245 0.59 -6.90 5.99
N GLU A 246 1.71 -7.36 5.44
CA GLU A 246 2.54 -8.41 6.02
C GLU A 246 3.93 -7.93 6.47
N GLY A 247 4.29 -6.69 6.14
CA GLY A 247 5.53 -6.03 6.51
C GLY A 247 6.72 -6.40 5.63
N VAL A 248 7.92 -6.01 6.11
CA VAL A 248 9.19 -6.13 5.39
C VAL A 248 9.55 -7.57 4.97
N LYS A 249 8.95 -8.60 5.58
CA LYS A 249 9.21 -10.00 5.21
C LYS A 249 8.94 -10.28 3.73
N ILE A 250 8.02 -9.53 3.13
CA ILE A 250 7.73 -9.60 1.70
C ILE A 250 8.95 -9.16 0.88
N ILE A 251 9.61 -8.06 1.26
CA ILE A 251 10.83 -7.55 0.60
C ILE A 251 11.95 -8.61 0.67
N PHE A 252 12.16 -9.24 1.83
CA PHE A 252 13.12 -10.34 1.97
C PHE A 252 12.77 -11.53 1.09
N ARG A 253 11.50 -11.95 1.05
CA ARG A 253 11.07 -13.09 0.22
C ARG A 253 11.30 -12.82 -1.26
N VAL A 254 10.99 -11.62 -1.75
CA VAL A 254 11.28 -11.23 -3.14
C VAL A 254 12.78 -11.31 -3.43
N GLY A 255 13.62 -10.71 -2.58
CA GLY A 255 15.08 -10.77 -2.74
C GLY A 255 15.62 -12.21 -2.76
N LEU A 256 15.11 -13.08 -1.87
CA LEU A 256 15.47 -14.49 -1.81
C LEU A 256 15.03 -15.27 -3.06
N VAL A 257 13.84 -15.01 -3.59
CA VAL A 257 13.37 -15.60 -4.85
C VAL A 257 14.27 -15.19 -5.99
N LEU A 258 14.59 -13.90 -6.13
CA LEU A 258 15.47 -13.41 -7.20
C LEU A 258 16.86 -14.04 -7.10
N LEU A 259 17.46 -14.10 -5.90
CA LEU A 259 18.77 -14.75 -5.70
C LEU A 259 18.73 -16.25 -6.00
N LYS A 260 17.68 -16.97 -5.59
CA LYS A 260 17.47 -18.38 -5.94
C LYS A 260 17.33 -18.54 -7.46
N CYS A 261 16.60 -17.66 -8.12
CA CYS A 261 16.38 -17.72 -9.55
C CYS A 261 17.67 -17.40 -10.32
N MET A 262 18.46 -16.41 -9.93
CA MET A 262 19.66 -16.04 -10.67
C MET A 262 20.86 -16.98 -10.40
N LEU A 263 21.00 -17.51 -9.18
CA LEU A 263 22.22 -18.20 -8.73
C LEU A 263 21.97 -19.60 -8.12
N GLY A 264 20.73 -20.10 -8.14
CA GLY A 264 20.35 -21.29 -7.36
C GLY A 264 20.69 -22.64 -7.96
N SER A 265 21.36 -22.70 -9.11
CA SER A 265 21.77 -23.96 -9.75
C SER A 265 23.21 -23.88 -10.27
N GLN A 266 23.89 -25.02 -10.33
CA GLN A 266 25.26 -25.09 -10.85
C GLN A 266 25.35 -24.66 -12.31
N GLU A 267 24.31 -24.89 -13.09
CA GLU A 267 24.23 -24.46 -14.48
C GLU A 267 24.31 -22.93 -14.60
N LYS A 268 23.52 -22.22 -13.78
CA LYS A 268 23.53 -20.74 -13.74
C LYS A 268 24.85 -20.16 -13.26
N LEU A 269 25.59 -20.91 -12.45
CA LEU A 269 26.90 -20.48 -11.95
C LEU A 269 28.04 -20.68 -12.95
N LYS A 270 27.84 -21.45 -14.03
CA LYS A 270 28.89 -21.65 -15.06
C LYS A 270 29.38 -20.33 -15.65
N ASP A 271 28.45 -19.39 -15.83
CA ASP A 271 28.71 -18.05 -16.38
C ASP A 271 29.09 -17.02 -15.31
N CYS A 272 29.16 -17.43 -14.03
CA CYS A 272 29.46 -16.55 -12.91
C CYS A 272 30.70 -17.06 -12.18
N GLN A 273 31.86 -16.98 -12.81
CA GLN A 273 33.12 -17.52 -12.26
C GLN A 273 33.72 -16.64 -11.16
N GLY A 274 33.39 -15.35 -11.12
CA GLY A 274 33.93 -14.38 -10.17
C GLY A 274 32.91 -13.39 -9.65
N GLN A 275 33.41 -12.40 -8.90
CA GLN A 275 32.59 -11.34 -8.31
C GLN A 275 31.94 -10.46 -9.37
N TYR A 276 32.68 -10.10 -10.42
CA TYR A 276 32.21 -9.19 -11.47
C TYR A 276 31.01 -9.78 -12.23
N GLU A 277 31.14 -10.99 -12.77
CA GLU A 277 30.09 -11.64 -13.55
C GLU A 277 28.84 -11.92 -12.69
N THR A 278 29.05 -12.22 -11.41
CA THR A 278 27.95 -12.44 -10.47
C THR A 278 27.19 -11.15 -10.20
N ILE A 279 27.89 -10.03 -9.97
CA ILE A 279 27.25 -8.73 -9.74
C ILE A 279 26.53 -8.24 -10.99
N GLU A 280 27.14 -8.35 -12.17
CA GLU A 280 26.50 -7.97 -13.43
C GLU A 280 25.22 -8.78 -13.67
N ARG A 281 25.25 -10.10 -13.42
CA ARG A 281 24.04 -10.92 -13.49
C ARG A 281 22.97 -10.49 -12.47
N LEU A 282 23.35 -10.11 -11.25
CA LEU A 282 22.38 -9.63 -10.25
C LEU A 282 21.84 -8.24 -10.56
N ARG A 283 22.57 -7.39 -11.30
CA ARG A 283 22.08 -6.10 -11.81
C ARG A 283 21.15 -6.28 -13.00
N ALA A 284 21.41 -7.26 -13.85
CA ALA A 284 20.61 -7.60 -15.03
C ALA A 284 19.67 -8.79 -14.77
N LEU A 285 18.69 -8.59 -13.89
CA LEU A 285 17.70 -9.62 -13.57
C LEU A 285 16.91 -10.04 -14.81
N GLU A 286 16.76 -11.35 -15.01
CA GLU A 286 16.01 -11.88 -16.15
C GLU A 286 14.50 -11.58 -16.01
N SER A 287 13.90 -11.04 -17.07
CA SER A 287 12.50 -10.58 -17.08
C SER A 287 11.49 -11.66 -16.65
N GLN A 288 11.71 -12.92 -17.04
CA GLN A 288 10.85 -14.05 -16.69
C GLN A 288 10.65 -14.24 -15.18
N TYR A 289 11.66 -13.96 -14.36
CA TYR A 289 11.56 -14.11 -12.90
C TYR A 289 10.90 -12.91 -12.22
N MET A 290 10.73 -11.81 -12.96
CA MET A 290 10.12 -10.59 -12.46
C MET A 290 8.65 -10.46 -12.84
N GLN A 291 8.11 -11.37 -13.65
CA GLN A 291 6.70 -11.38 -14.05
C GLN A 291 5.77 -11.69 -12.88
N GLU A 292 4.58 -11.07 -12.87
CA GLU A 292 3.66 -11.07 -11.73
C GLU A 292 3.31 -12.49 -11.27
N GLY A 293 2.84 -13.33 -12.19
CA GLY A 293 2.34 -14.67 -11.87
C GLY A 293 3.42 -15.58 -11.30
N PHE A 294 4.62 -15.54 -11.89
CA PHE A 294 5.78 -16.31 -11.40
C PHE A 294 6.22 -15.83 -10.02
N LEU A 295 6.46 -14.52 -9.89
CA LEU A 295 7.04 -13.94 -8.68
C LEU A 295 6.11 -14.11 -7.47
N VAL A 296 4.81 -13.87 -7.63
CA VAL A 296 3.82 -14.04 -6.55
C VAL A 296 3.77 -15.49 -6.08
N ARG A 297 3.78 -16.46 -7.01
CA ARG A 297 3.78 -17.89 -6.66
C ARG A 297 5.02 -18.27 -5.85
N GLU A 298 6.21 -18.00 -6.37
CA GLU A 298 7.47 -18.36 -5.69
C GLU A 298 7.59 -17.67 -4.32
N MET A 299 7.21 -16.39 -4.22
CA MET A 299 7.32 -15.63 -2.98
C MET A 299 6.41 -16.16 -1.86
N LEU A 300 5.23 -16.70 -2.20
CA LEU A 300 4.33 -17.33 -1.23
C LEU A 300 4.88 -18.65 -0.71
N GLU A 301 5.64 -19.39 -1.53
CA GLU A 301 6.27 -20.67 -1.18
C GLU A 301 7.54 -20.53 -0.33
N VAL A 302 8.18 -19.35 -0.31
CA VAL A 302 9.38 -19.13 0.50
C VAL A 302 9.07 -19.35 2.00
N PRO A 303 9.75 -20.30 2.68
CA PRO A 303 9.45 -20.69 4.05
C PRO A 303 10.14 -19.78 5.08
N ILE A 304 10.07 -18.46 4.86
CA ILE A 304 10.61 -17.44 5.77
C ILE A 304 9.47 -16.72 6.46
N SER A 305 9.42 -16.84 7.78
CA SER A 305 8.47 -16.13 8.63
C SER A 305 9.05 -14.82 9.14
N GLU A 306 8.18 -14.03 9.76
CA GLU A 306 8.54 -12.83 10.50
C GLU A 306 9.51 -13.12 11.66
N HIS A 307 9.23 -14.18 12.41
CA HIS A 307 10.07 -14.64 13.51
C HIS A 307 11.48 -15.03 13.05
N ASP A 308 11.62 -15.62 11.86
CA ASP A 308 12.94 -15.94 11.30
C ASP A 308 13.77 -14.68 11.05
N ILE A 309 13.14 -13.62 10.55
CA ILE A 309 13.80 -12.32 10.30
C ILE A 309 14.17 -11.64 11.62
N GLU A 310 13.27 -11.59 12.59
CA GLU A 310 13.56 -11.02 13.92
C GLU A 310 14.71 -11.75 14.64
N LYS A 311 14.69 -13.09 14.58
CA LYS A 311 15.73 -13.93 15.17
C LYS A 311 17.09 -13.64 14.55
N GLU A 312 17.15 -13.57 13.22
CA GLU A 312 18.39 -13.28 12.52
C GLU A 312 18.82 -11.82 12.72
N HIS A 313 17.88 -10.86 12.77
CA HIS A 313 18.15 -9.47 13.10
C HIS A 313 18.85 -9.34 14.46
N ASN A 314 18.31 -9.95 15.52
CA ASN A 314 18.92 -9.89 16.84
C ASN A 314 20.33 -10.50 16.86
N LYS A 315 20.54 -11.59 16.11
CA LYS A 315 21.84 -12.24 15.99
C LYS A 315 22.86 -11.37 15.26
N GLN A 316 22.48 -10.75 14.14
CA GLN A 316 23.37 -9.88 13.38
C GLN A 316 23.63 -8.55 14.11
N LEU A 317 22.63 -8.01 14.80
CA LEU A 317 22.79 -6.82 15.63
C LEU A 317 23.79 -7.06 16.77
N LYS A 318 23.75 -8.23 17.42
CA LYS A 318 24.74 -8.60 18.44
C LYS A 318 26.15 -8.63 17.86
N ARG A 319 26.34 -9.28 16.71
CA ARG A 319 27.63 -9.34 16.00
C ARG A 319 28.12 -7.96 15.57
N TRP A 320 27.21 -7.10 15.12
CA TRP A 320 27.52 -5.72 14.76
C TRP A 320 28.07 -4.96 15.95
N LYS A 321 27.39 -5.06 17.11
CA LYS A 321 27.85 -4.42 18.35
C LYS A 321 29.25 -4.87 18.78
N GLU A 322 29.54 -6.15 18.61
CA GLU A 322 30.85 -6.72 18.94
C GLU A 322 31.96 -6.27 17.98
N THR A 323 31.65 -6.03 16.70
CA THR A 323 32.65 -5.76 15.66
C THR A 323 32.82 -4.28 15.30
N ARG A 324 31.75 -3.49 15.42
CA ARG A 324 31.67 -2.08 14.95
C ARG A 324 31.19 -1.11 16.02
N GLY A 325 30.75 -1.60 17.18
CA GLY A 325 30.15 -0.77 18.23
C GLY A 325 28.66 -0.52 18.01
N GLU A 326 28.11 0.49 18.71
CA GLU A 326 26.69 0.81 18.61
C GLU A 326 26.30 1.35 17.24
N LEU A 327 25.05 1.09 16.84
CA LEU A 327 24.46 1.72 15.65
C LEU A 327 24.41 3.23 15.85
N THR A 328 24.80 3.97 14.82
CA THR A 328 24.79 5.43 14.85
C THR A 328 23.37 5.98 14.74
N TYR A 329 22.47 5.25 14.08
CA TYR A 329 21.05 5.60 14.01
C TYR A 329 20.27 5.00 15.19
N LYS A 330 19.42 5.83 15.79
CA LYS A 330 18.46 5.41 16.82
C LYS A 330 17.08 5.37 16.21
N SER A 331 16.60 4.19 15.85
CA SER A 331 15.23 4.02 15.35
C SER A 331 14.39 3.15 16.28
N PRO A 332 13.05 3.36 16.29
CA PRO A 332 12.15 2.38 16.88
C PRO A 332 12.28 1.02 16.17
N PRO A 333 11.84 -0.07 16.83
CA PRO A 333 11.76 -1.37 16.18
C PRO A 333 10.81 -1.31 14.98
N ARG A 334 11.14 -2.04 13.91
CA ARG A 334 10.26 -2.11 12.74
C ARG A 334 8.97 -2.85 13.06
N MET A 335 7.90 -2.45 12.40
CA MET A 335 6.60 -3.06 12.47
C MET A 335 6.42 -4.07 11.34
N HIS A 336 5.90 -5.25 11.68
CA HIS A 336 5.76 -6.35 10.73
C HIS A 336 4.39 -6.38 10.03
N GLY A 337 3.94 -5.22 9.56
CA GLY A 337 2.74 -5.05 8.76
C GLY A 337 1.55 -4.46 9.51
N ALA A 338 0.42 -4.38 8.80
CA ALA A 338 -0.78 -3.68 9.22
C ALA A 338 -1.29 -4.05 10.62
N LYS A 339 -1.24 -5.34 10.99
CA LYS A 339 -1.68 -5.80 12.31
C LYS A 339 -0.80 -5.26 13.43
N ALA A 340 0.53 -5.34 13.28
CA ALA A 340 1.48 -4.87 14.29
C ALA A 340 1.35 -3.35 14.50
N ILE A 341 1.17 -2.59 13.41
CA ILE A 341 0.93 -1.14 13.47
C ILE A 341 -0.35 -0.82 14.24
N MET A 342 -1.45 -1.50 13.92
CA MET A 342 -2.72 -1.26 14.60
C MET A 342 -2.72 -1.69 16.09
N GLU A 343 -1.92 -2.68 16.46
CA GLU A 343 -1.74 -3.08 17.86
C GLU A 343 -0.86 -2.10 18.65
N ALA A 344 0.18 -1.54 18.01
CA ALA A 344 1.06 -0.55 18.61
C ALA A 344 0.40 0.84 18.73
N GLU A 345 -0.41 1.23 17.75
CA GLU A 345 -1.13 2.51 17.70
C GLU A 345 -2.63 2.26 17.45
N PRO A 346 -3.40 1.85 18.49
CA PRO A 346 -4.81 1.52 18.34
C PRO A 346 -5.63 2.73 17.88
N PRO A 347 -6.32 2.64 16.73
CA PRO A 347 -7.10 3.77 16.22
C PRO A 347 -8.37 3.99 17.05
N SER A 348 -8.76 5.26 17.18
CA SER A 348 -10.10 5.60 17.64
C SER A 348 -11.13 5.31 16.54
N HIS A 349 -12.40 5.15 16.94
CA HIS A 349 -13.50 4.98 16.00
C HIS A 349 -13.68 6.20 15.07
N GLN A 350 -13.20 7.37 15.48
CA GLN A 350 -13.23 8.60 14.69
C GLN A 350 -12.15 8.60 13.61
N ASP A 351 -10.96 8.06 13.89
CA ASP A 351 -9.82 8.02 12.95
C ASP A 351 -10.12 7.16 11.71
N LEU A 352 -10.94 6.12 11.89
CA LEU A 352 -11.34 5.20 10.83
C LEU A 352 -12.63 5.61 10.12
N ARG A 353 -13.29 6.69 10.56
CA ARG A 353 -14.51 7.19 9.92
C ARG A 353 -14.16 7.65 8.51
N GLN A 354 -14.97 7.18 7.55
CA GLN A 354 -14.86 7.60 6.17
C GLN A 354 -15.51 8.98 6.02
N ALA A 355 -14.73 9.97 5.57
CA ALA A 355 -15.27 11.24 5.09
C ALA A 355 -15.78 11.04 3.65
N PRO A 356 -16.91 11.66 3.27
CA PRO A 356 -17.36 11.63 1.88
C PRO A 356 -16.29 12.26 0.99
N THR A 357 -15.84 11.52 -0.02
CA THR A 357 -14.81 11.96 -0.97
C THR A 357 -15.31 13.06 -1.91
N ILE A 358 -16.63 13.18 -2.07
CA ILE A 358 -17.29 14.21 -2.85
C ILE A 358 -18.35 14.86 -1.96
N ILE A 359 -18.16 16.13 -1.62
CA ILE A 359 -19.19 16.97 -1.00
C ILE A 359 -19.84 17.74 -2.13
N LEU A 360 -21.01 17.28 -2.58
CA LEU A 360 -21.84 18.07 -3.49
C LEU A 360 -22.48 19.17 -2.66
N ASN A 361 -21.93 20.39 -2.74
CA ASN A 361 -22.62 21.58 -2.25
C ASN A 361 -23.78 21.86 -3.22
N LEU A 362 -24.94 21.24 -2.99
CA LEU A 362 -26.15 21.67 -3.66
C LEU A 362 -26.48 23.09 -3.17
N PRO A 363 -26.79 24.05 -4.07
CA PRO A 363 -27.30 25.34 -3.67
C PRO A 363 -28.56 25.14 -2.81
N LEU A 364 -28.57 25.71 -1.61
CA LEU A 364 -29.77 25.76 -0.78
C LEU A 364 -30.81 26.62 -1.52
N GLU A 365 -31.94 26.02 -1.90
CA GLU A 365 -33.10 26.76 -2.38
C GLU A 365 -33.50 27.75 -1.29
N GLN A 366 -33.38 29.04 -1.61
CA GLN A 366 -33.88 30.13 -0.79
C GLN A 366 -35.40 30.09 -0.85
N ASN A 367 -36.02 29.40 0.12
CA ASN A 367 -37.43 29.63 0.41
C ASN A 367 -37.56 31.02 1.04
N SER A 368 -37.95 31.96 0.19
CA SER A 368 -38.53 33.23 0.58
C SER A 368 -39.90 32.97 1.19
N SER A 369 -40.00 33.15 2.50
CA SER A 369 -41.27 33.41 3.17
C SER A 369 -41.01 34.43 4.27
N THR A 370 -41.27 35.67 3.87
CA THR A 370 -41.32 36.89 4.65
C THR A 370 -42.48 36.81 5.64
N GLU A 371 -42.21 36.78 6.95
CA GLU A 371 -43.16 37.27 7.96
C GLU A 371 -42.36 37.95 9.09
N GLN A 372 -42.55 39.26 9.21
CA GLN A 372 -42.12 40.06 10.36
C GLN A 372 -43.07 39.84 11.53
N PRO A 373 -42.61 40.08 12.78
CA PRO A 373 -43.49 40.73 13.75
C PRO A 373 -42.86 41.97 14.35
N GLU A 374 -43.67 43.03 14.38
CA GLU A 374 -43.42 44.31 15.04
C GLU A 374 -43.30 44.19 16.57
N ASN A 375 -42.60 45.18 17.11
CA ASN A 375 -42.28 45.40 18.51
C ASN A 375 -43.52 45.57 19.41
N THR A 376 -43.38 45.12 20.66
CA THR A 376 -43.95 45.83 21.81
C THR A 376 -43.06 45.59 23.04
N GLU A 377 -42.42 46.66 23.50
CA GLU A 377 -41.80 46.78 24.82
C GLU A 377 -42.92 46.83 25.88
N ASP A 378 -42.79 46.16 27.03
CA ASP A 378 -42.24 46.77 28.25
C ASP A 378 -42.42 45.91 29.53
N ASN A 379 -41.49 46.14 30.47
CA ASN A 379 -41.51 45.88 31.92
C ASN A 379 -41.25 44.48 32.56
N LYS A 380 -40.00 44.35 33.03
CA LYS A 380 -39.52 44.21 34.43
C LYS A 380 -39.76 42.93 35.27
N ASP A 381 -38.64 42.54 35.88
CA ASP A 381 -38.46 41.99 37.24
C ASP A 381 -38.86 40.52 37.53
N LYS A 382 -37.87 39.61 37.60
CA LYS A 382 -37.23 39.18 38.87
C LYS A 382 -36.30 37.97 38.70
N LYS A 383 -35.14 38.10 39.34
CA LYS A 383 -34.11 37.09 39.63
C LYS A 383 -34.57 36.04 40.66
N SER A 384 -33.83 34.92 40.64
CA SER A 384 -33.59 33.92 41.72
C SER A 384 -34.68 32.83 41.87
N LYS A 385 -34.41 31.57 42.22
CA LYS A 385 -33.24 30.88 42.82
C LYS A 385 -33.50 29.35 42.77
N ASP A 386 -32.48 28.57 43.13
CA ASP A 386 -32.48 27.15 43.56
C ASP A 386 -32.71 26.07 42.48
N ARG A 387 -31.75 25.25 42.04
CA ARG A 387 -30.60 24.53 42.65
C ARG A 387 -31.01 23.37 43.59
N ARG A 388 -31.03 22.18 42.99
CA ARG A 388 -30.55 20.86 43.47
C ARG A 388 -31.00 20.39 44.86
N GLU A 389 -31.67 19.24 44.90
CA GLU A 389 -31.18 18.02 45.56
C GLU A 389 -32.14 16.84 45.37
N SER A 390 -31.61 15.67 45.01
CA SER A 390 -32.11 14.38 45.51
C SER A 390 -31.19 13.25 45.05
N LYS A 391 -30.48 12.66 46.01
CA LYS A 391 -29.73 11.41 45.90
C LYS A 391 -30.32 10.42 46.92
N LYS A 392 -30.62 9.22 46.43
CA LYS A 392 -30.55 7.89 47.09
C LYS A 392 -31.52 7.52 48.22
N SER A 393 -32.32 6.48 47.93
CA SER A 393 -32.37 5.15 48.60
C SER A 393 -33.37 4.29 47.78
N LYS A 394 -33.02 3.20 47.07
CA LYS A 394 -32.80 1.79 47.50
C LYS A 394 -33.53 1.49 48.80
N GLU A 395 -34.54 0.63 48.89
CA GLU A 395 -34.65 -0.77 48.48
C GLU A 395 -36.13 -1.18 48.67
N ASP A 396 -36.76 -1.87 47.73
CA ASP A 396 -37.33 -3.20 47.97
C ASP A 396 -38.21 -3.73 46.83
N LYS A 397 -38.19 -5.07 46.73
CA LYS A 397 -39.05 -5.97 45.94
C LYS A 397 -38.70 -6.21 44.47
N LYS A 398 -37.66 -7.05 44.37
CA LYS A 398 -37.59 -8.20 43.45
C LYS A 398 -38.84 -9.09 43.60
N GLN A 399 -39.24 -9.73 42.49
CA GLN A 399 -40.17 -10.87 42.33
C GLN A 399 -41.66 -10.58 42.10
N LYS A 400 -42.02 -10.56 40.81
CA LYS A 400 -43.19 -11.17 40.15
C LYS A 400 -43.09 -10.75 38.67
N LEU A 401 -43.25 -11.56 37.63
CA LEU A 401 -43.26 -13.01 37.44
C LEU A 401 -43.20 -13.15 35.90
N ASN A 402 -42.30 -13.99 35.38
CA ASN A 402 -42.40 -14.45 33.99
C ASN A 402 -43.72 -15.22 33.80
N LYS A 403 -44.60 -14.80 32.87
CA LYS A 403 -45.38 -15.66 31.92
C LYS A 403 -46.64 -14.93 31.40
N LYS A 404 -46.62 -14.63 30.10
CA LYS A 404 -47.71 -14.77 29.08
C LYS A 404 -47.26 -13.99 27.83
N LYS A 405 -46.44 -14.57 26.95
CA LYS A 405 -46.87 -15.21 25.68
C LYS A 405 -48.34 -15.00 25.27
N SER A 406 -48.47 -14.46 24.05
CA SER A 406 -49.45 -14.76 22.98
C SER A 406 -50.45 -13.66 22.57
N ALA A 407 -50.70 -13.63 21.25
CA ALA A 407 -51.61 -12.82 20.42
C ALA A 407 -51.07 -11.44 19.97
N LYS A 408 -50.58 -11.32 18.72
CA LYS A 408 -51.31 -10.83 17.50
C LYS A 408 -51.64 -9.33 17.60
N ASN A 409 -51.41 -8.43 16.64
CA ASN A 409 -51.21 -8.55 15.19
C ASN A 409 -50.83 -7.16 14.61
N ARG A 410 -50.06 -7.15 13.50
CA ARG A 410 -50.11 -6.25 12.31
C ARG A 410 -50.13 -4.70 12.42
N LYS A 411 -49.15 -4.02 11.81
CA LYS A 411 -49.23 -3.36 10.47
C LYS A 411 -47.88 -2.71 10.07
N VAL A 412 -47.23 -3.22 9.02
CA VAL A 412 -47.07 -2.67 7.64
C VAL A 412 -45.90 -1.69 7.46
N SER A 413 -44.82 -2.20 6.88
CA SER A 413 -43.75 -1.46 6.19
C SER A 413 -44.05 -1.40 4.69
N LYS A 414 -43.98 -0.20 4.09
CA LYS A 414 -44.11 -0.01 2.63
C LYS A 414 -42.76 -0.32 1.97
N GLU A 415 -42.75 -1.30 1.06
CA GLU A 415 -41.66 -1.59 0.13
C GLU A 415 -41.86 -0.78 -1.17
N ILE A 416 -40.74 -0.29 -1.74
CA ILE A 416 -40.66 0.32 -3.06
C ILE A 416 -40.27 -0.80 -4.06
N PRO A 417 -40.93 -0.95 -5.24
CA PRO A 417 -40.71 -2.12 -6.10
C PRO A 417 -39.37 -2.12 -6.86
N ASN A 418 -38.78 -3.31 -6.94
CA ASN A 418 -37.60 -3.66 -7.75
C ASN A 418 -38.00 -3.81 -9.25
N PRO A 419 -37.37 -3.08 -10.20
CA PRO A 419 -37.82 -3.09 -11.60
C PRO A 419 -37.30 -4.22 -12.51
N TYR A 420 -36.47 -5.16 -12.05
CA TYR A 420 -35.98 -6.22 -12.95
C TYR A 420 -35.87 -7.59 -12.25
N ALA A 421 -36.84 -8.46 -12.57
CA ALA A 421 -36.82 -9.89 -12.27
C ALA A 421 -36.57 -10.67 -13.57
N LEU A 422 -35.75 -11.71 -13.48
CA LEU A 422 -35.34 -12.66 -14.53
C LEU A 422 -36.51 -13.55 -15.01
N PRO A 423 -36.46 -14.08 -16.23
CA PRO A 423 -37.17 -15.31 -16.59
C PRO A 423 -36.24 -16.55 -16.58
N SER A 424 -36.70 -17.60 -15.91
CA SER A 424 -36.24 -19.01 -15.92
C SER A 424 -37.06 -19.79 -16.96
N ASP A 425 -36.48 -20.38 -18.02
CA ASP A 425 -36.12 -21.81 -18.24
C ASP A 425 -36.56 -22.18 -19.69
N PRO A 426 -36.23 -23.34 -20.31
CA PRO A 426 -34.95 -24.04 -20.51
C PRO A 426 -34.58 -24.25 -22.02
N MET A 427 -33.37 -24.76 -22.29
CA MET A 427 -32.71 -25.04 -23.60
C MET A 427 -33.48 -25.94 -24.59
N PRO A 428 -33.06 -25.94 -25.88
CA PRO A 428 -32.46 -27.18 -26.43
C PRO A 428 -31.21 -27.00 -27.33
N LEU A 429 -30.41 -28.07 -27.37
CA LEU A 429 -29.21 -28.36 -28.19
C LEU A 429 -29.49 -28.45 -29.71
N LEU A 430 -28.53 -28.01 -30.55
CA LEU A 430 -28.19 -28.51 -31.91
C LEU A 430 -26.74 -28.01 -32.25
N THR A 431 -25.69 -28.85 -32.24
CA THR A 431 -25.05 -29.63 -33.34
C THR A 431 -24.37 -28.84 -34.48
N ASP A 432 -23.02 -28.97 -34.51
CA ASP A 432 -22.04 -29.06 -35.62
C ASP A 432 -22.04 -28.16 -36.88
N SER A 433 -20.92 -27.41 -37.00
CA SER A 433 -19.97 -27.27 -38.15
C SER A 433 -20.39 -26.55 -39.47
N PRO A 434 -19.45 -26.10 -40.35
CA PRO A 434 -18.00 -25.81 -40.24
C PRO A 434 -17.53 -24.44 -40.85
N LEU A 435 -16.24 -24.13 -40.62
CA LEU A 435 -15.24 -23.45 -41.48
C LEU A 435 -15.70 -22.37 -42.50
N HIS A 436 -15.18 -21.15 -42.34
CA HIS A 436 -14.71 -20.39 -43.49
C HIS A 436 -13.42 -19.62 -43.16
N GLU A 437 -12.36 -19.99 -43.88
CA GLU A 437 -11.12 -19.26 -44.01
C GLU A 437 -11.38 -17.89 -44.68
N SER A 438 -10.63 -16.88 -44.24
CA SER A 438 -10.28 -15.76 -45.11
C SER A 438 -8.88 -15.27 -44.75
N ASN A 439 -7.92 -15.72 -45.56
CA ASN A 439 -6.61 -15.13 -45.75
C ASN A 439 -6.76 -13.66 -46.17
N GLN A 440 -6.04 -12.75 -45.50
CA GLN A 440 -5.42 -11.62 -46.17
C GLN A 440 -4.20 -11.14 -45.39
N SER A 441 -3.06 -11.49 -45.95
CA SER A 441 -1.72 -10.99 -45.71
C SER A 441 -1.61 -9.55 -46.22
N LEU A 442 -1.01 -8.66 -45.43
CA LEU A 442 -0.20 -7.56 -45.94
C LEU A 442 1.01 -7.33 -45.03
N SER A 443 2.16 -7.45 -45.66
CA SER A 443 3.49 -7.12 -45.19
C SER A 443 3.67 -5.61 -45.05
N SER A 444 4.41 -5.17 -44.03
CA SER A 444 5.42 -4.12 -44.19
C SER A 444 6.38 -4.13 -42.99
N THR A 445 7.61 -4.50 -43.31
CA THR A 445 8.86 -4.26 -42.60
C THR A 445 9.14 -2.77 -42.44
N GLU A 446 9.59 -2.36 -41.25
CA GLU A 446 10.42 -1.18 -40.95
C GLU A 446 10.76 -1.31 -39.45
N GLN A 447 11.87 -1.93 -39.04
CA GLN A 447 13.19 -1.31 -38.87
C GLN A 447 13.12 0.15 -38.43
N ASP A 448 13.23 0.39 -37.12
CA ASP A 448 13.98 1.56 -36.68
C ASP A 448 14.70 1.31 -35.35
N THR A 449 15.95 1.74 -35.38
CA THR A 449 17.04 1.50 -34.44
C THR A 449 17.34 2.82 -33.78
N TYR A 450 17.22 3.03 -32.47
CA TYR A 450 18.00 4.11 -31.83
C TYR A 450 18.36 3.80 -30.37
N LEU A 451 19.65 4.08 -30.14
CA LEU A 451 20.54 4.05 -28.99
C LEU A 451 19.96 4.51 -27.64
#